data_AF-H1W2B2-F1
#
_entry.id   AF-H1W2B2-F1
#
_cell.length_a   1.000
_cell.length_b   1.000
_cell.length_c   1.000
_cell.angle_alpha   90.00
_cell.angle_beta   90.00
_cell.angle_gamma   90.00
#
_symmetry.space_group_name_H-M   'P 1'
#
loop_
_entity.id
_entity.type
_entity.pdbx_description
1 polymer ?
#
loop_
_entity_poly.entity_id
_entity_poly.type
_entity_poly.pdbx_seq_one_letter_code
_entity_poly.pdbx_strand_id
1 'polypeptide(L)'
;MGQYTEDEVNQALDAITNGMPIKRAGQVYGIPRSTLQYRIKGTQPRSIAFSDLQRLSVSQEAKLAEWVRIQHALGVAPTHLQVRLFAERILHAMGDTEPIGKGWIQAFLKRNPSVKVQRSRPIDSRRVNGASTEVIRDWFKLLAIPEITSIKPANRYNMDETGILEGQGSNGLVLGMSEAKSIRKKQPGSRAW
;
A
#
# COMPACT_ATOMS: atom_id res chain seq x y z
N MET A 1 13.13 -6.12 26.22
CA MET A 1 13.37 -4.71 25.82
C MET A 1 12.04 -4.14 25.39
N GLY A 2 11.61 -3.01 25.97
CA GLY A 2 10.37 -2.36 25.55
C GLY A 2 10.45 -1.96 24.08
N GLN A 3 9.41 -2.27 23.31
CA GLN A 3 9.27 -1.83 21.92
C GLN A 3 8.82 -0.36 21.97
N TYR A 4 9.75 0.58 21.82
CA TYR A 4 9.45 1.99 21.59
C TYR A 4 9.70 2.35 20.13
N THR A 5 8.91 3.27 19.60
CA THR A 5 8.94 3.78 18.23
C THR A 5 9.79 5.04 18.12
N GLU A 6 10.20 5.40 16.91
CA GLU A 6 10.91 6.67 16.68
C GLU A 6 10.03 7.89 16.99
N ASP A 7 8.71 7.78 16.79
CA ASP A 7 7.78 8.85 17.12
C ASP A 7 7.71 9.09 18.63
N GLU A 8 7.70 8.04 19.44
CA GLU A 8 7.78 8.15 20.91
C GLU A 8 9.12 8.75 21.36
N VAL A 9 10.21 8.43 20.67
CA VAL A 9 11.53 9.05 20.93
C VAL A 9 11.49 10.54 20.61
N ASN A 10 10.90 10.94 19.49
CA ASN A 10 10.77 12.36 19.12
C ASN A 10 9.89 13.11 20.11
N GLN A 11 8.74 12.56 20.52
CA GLN A 11 7.89 13.14 21.55
C GLN A 11 8.60 13.28 22.89
N ALA A 12 9.41 12.28 23.29
CA ALA A 12 10.20 12.36 24.51
C ALA A 12 11.30 13.42 24.43
N LEU A 13 11.92 13.61 23.27
CA LEU A 13 12.88 14.68 23.03
C LEU A 13 12.21 16.06 23.08
N ASP A 14 11.02 16.20 22.50
CA ASP A 14 10.23 17.43 22.58
C ASP A 14 9.80 17.74 24.01
N ALA A 15 9.44 16.74 24.81
CA ALA A 15 9.15 16.95 26.23
C ALA A 15 10.40 17.44 26.99
N ILE A 16 11.59 16.92 26.64
CA ILE A 16 12.87 17.34 27.24
C ILE A 16 13.21 18.78 26.86
N THR A 17 13.03 19.17 25.59
CA THR A 17 13.27 20.56 25.15
C THR A 17 12.29 21.53 25.81
N ASN A 18 11.06 21.09 26.11
CA ASN A 18 10.07 21.82 26.89
C ASN A 18 10.31 21.80 28.42
N GLY A 19 11.48 21.34 28.89
CA GLY A 19 11.90 21.43 30.28
C GLY A 19 11.69 20.17 31.12
N MET A 20 11.25 19.05 30.53
CA MET A 20 11.14 17.79 31.26
C MET A 20 12.53 17.17 31.52
N PRO A 21 12.86 16.77 32.76
CA PRO A 21 14.13 16.08 33.03
C PRO A 21 14.24 14.74 32.26
N ILE A 22 15.40 14.45 31.68
CA ILE A 22 15.65 13.24 30.86
C ILE A 22 15.22 11.95 31.58
N LYS A 23 15.50 11.84 32.89
CA LYS A 23 15.12 10.67 33.70
C LYS A 23 13.59 10.49 33.76
N ARG A 24 12.85 11.60 33.89
CA ARG A 24 11.39 11.60 33.93
C ARG A 24 10.81 11.28 32.55
N ALA A 25 11.36 11.86 31.48
CA ALA A 25 10.97 11.53 30.11
C ALA A 25 11.16 10.02 29.82
N GLY A 26 12.31 9.44 30.20
CA GLY A 26 12.53 8.00 30.02
C GLY A 26 11.52 7.11 30.76
N GLN A 27 11.04 7.53 31.93
CA GLN A 27 10.00 6.82 32.68
C GLN A 27 8.61 6.97 32.05
N VAL A 28 8.24 8.19 31.64
CA VAL A 28 6.92 8.49 31.06
C VAL A 28 6.72 7.79 29.72
N TYR A 29 7.73 7.84 28.85
CA TYR A 29 7.67 7.28 27.50
C TYR A 29 8.20 5.83 27.42
N GLY A 30 8.65 5.24 28.54
CA GLY A 30 9.20 3.87 28.55
C GLY A 30 10.51 3.70 27.76
N ILE A 31 11.24 4.80 27.51
CA ILE A 31 12.47 4.81 26.71
C ILE A 31 13.69 4.80 27.64
N PRO A 32 14.70 3.93 27.39
CA PRO A 32 15.94 3.96 28.16
C PRO A 32 16.59 5.35 28.15
N ARG A 33 17.00 5.82 29.33
CA ARG A 33 17.69 7.11 29.50
C ARG A 33 18.90 7.24 28.58
N SER A 34 19.66 6.14 28.38
CA SER A 34 20.82 6.10 27.50
C SER A 34 20.45 6.47 26.07
N THR A 35 19.35 5.91 25.54
CA THR A 35 18.84 6.24 24.19
C THR A 35 18.56 7.73 24.05
N LEU A 36 17.84 8.34 24.99
CA LEU A 36 17.54 9.78 24.96
C LEU A 36 18.83 10.63 25.05
N GLN A 37 19.79 10.23 25.88
CA GLN A 37 21.08 10.92 25.97
C GLN A 37 21.89 10.84 24.66
N TYR A 38 21.92 9.68 24.00
CA TYR A 38 22.59 9.54 22.70
C TYR A 38 21.92 10.40 21.63
N ARG A 39 20.59 10.45 21.60
CA ARG A 39 19.85 11.32 20.68
C ARG A 39 20.14 12.79 20.89
N ILE A 40 20.16 13.27 22.13
CA ILE A 40 20.52 14.66 22.45
C ILE A 40 21.96 14.98 22.00
N LYS A 41 22.87 14.00 22.09
CA LYS A 41 24.26 14.13 21.59
C LYS A 41 24.37 14.07 20.06
N GLY A 42 23.26 13.97 19.33
CA GLY A 42 23.24 13.96 17.86
C GLY A 42 23.33 12.58 17.22
N THR A 43 23.19 11.49 18.00
CA THR A 43 23.09 10.15 17.40
C THR A 43 21.81 10.05 16.59
N GLN A 44 21.93 9.67 15.32
CA GLN A 44 20.80 9.54 14.42
C GLN A 44 20.03 8.24 14.68
N PRO A 45 18.74 8.18 14.29
CA PRO A 45 18.02 6.92 14.26
C PRO A 45 18.69 5.92 13.36
N ARG A 46 18.57 4.64 13.72
CA ARG A 46 19.20 3.54 12.98
C ARG A 46 18.77 3.54 11.50
N SER A 47 17.51 3.84 11.22
CA SER A 47 17.01 3.92 9.84
C SER A 47 17.73 4.96 8.99
N ILE A 48 18.08 6.11 9.58
CA ILE A 48 18.82 7.19 8.92
C ILE A 48 20.31 6.87 8.88
N ALA A 49 20.89 6.38 9.97
CA ALA A 49 22.33 6.06 10.02
C ALA A 49 22.76 5.03 8.97
N PHE A 50 21.85 4.16 8.53
CA PHE A 50 22.08 3.14 7.50
C PHE A 50 21.45 3.49 6.14
N SER A 51 21.00 4.74 5.92
CA SER A 51 20.43 5.15 4.62
C SER A 51 21.43 5.00 3.50
N ASP A 52 22.70 5.34 3.76
CA ASP A 52 23.75 5.42 2.74
C ASP A 52 24.24 4.04 2.29
N LEU A 53 23.92 2.99 3.05
CA LEU A 53 24.18 1.60 2.65
C LEU A 53 23.07 1.02 1.76
N GLN A 54 21.98 1.76 1.53
CA GLN A 54 20.91 1.33 0.64
C GLN A 54 21.32 1.59 -0.81
N ARG A 55 21.10 0.60 -1.67
CA ARG A 55 21.42 0.71 -3.11
C ARG A 55 20.53 1.73 -3.83
N LEU A 56 19.28 1.86 -3.39
CA LEU A 56 18.38 2.92 -3.83
C LEU A 56 18.40 4.03 -2.78
N SER A 57 18.48 5.27 -3.24
CA SER A 57 18.38 6.42 -2.36
C SER A 57 16.97 6.53 -1.79
N VAL A 58 16.83 7.25 -0.68
CA VAL A 58 15.53 7.52 -0.03
C VAL A 58 14.54 8.13 -1.03
N SER A 59 14.99 9.04 -1.89
CA SER A 59 14.13 9.70 -2.89
C SER A 59 13.71 8.76 -4.02
N GLN A 60 14.58 7.85 -4.45
CA GLN A 60 14.24 6.84 -5.44
C GLN A 60 13.23 5.84 -4.90
N GLU A 61 13.45 5.40 -3.66
CA GLU A 61 12.55 4.46 -3.00
C GLU A 61 11.17 5.08 -2.78
N ALA A 62 11.12 6.36 -2.39
CA ALA A 62 9.86 7.11 -2.28
C ALA A 62 9.11 7.23 -3.62
N LYS A 63 9.82 7.52 -4.72
CA LYS A 63 9.22 7.55 -6.08
C LYS A 63 8.70 6.16 -6.50
N LEU A 64 9.41 5.10 -6.14
CA LEU A 64 8.96 3.73 -6.41
C LEU A 64 7.70 3.38 -5.61
N ALA A 65 7.62 3.79 -4.34
CA ALA A 65 6.43 3.64 -3.54
C ALA A 65 5.24 4.43 -4.12
N GLU A 66 5.47 5.65 -4.58
CA GLU A 66 4.44 6.45 -5.24
C GLU A 66 3.96 5.81 -6.54
N TRP A 67 4.88 5.28 -7.35
CA TRP A 67 4.51 4.50 -8.53
C TRP A 67 3.59 3.32 -8.19
N VAL A 68 3.85 2.58 -7.11
CA VAL A 68 2.96 1.51 -6.64
C VAL A 68 1.56 2.06 -6.30
N ARG A 69 1.46 3.20 -5.61
CA ARG A 69 0.18 3.84 -5.27
C ARG A 69 -0.60 4.24 -6.52
N ILE A 70 0.07 4.83 -7.51
CA ILE A 70 -0.51 5.21 -8.80
C ILE A 70 -1.03 3.96 -9.53
N GLN A 71 -0.22 2.91 -9.64
CA GLN A 71 -0.65 1.65 -10.28
C GLN A 71 -1.86 1.04 -9.58
N HIS A 72 -1.92 1.10 -8.25
CA HIS A 72 -3.10 0.69 -7.50
C HIS A 72 -4.33 1.53 -7.87
N ALA A 73 -4.22 2.86 -7.89
CA ALA A 73 -5.32 3.75 -8.23
C ALA A 73 -5.85 3.51 -9.66
N LEU A 74 -4.97 3.15 -10.59
CA LEU A 74 -5.32 2.79 -11.96
C LEU A 74 -5.97 1.39 -12.08
N GLY A 75 -6.03 0.62 -11.00
CA GLY A 75 -6.56 -0.75 -10.98
C GLY A 75 -5.59 -1.78 -11.57
N VAL A 76 -4.30 -1.47 -11.65
CA VAL A 76 -3.24 -2.34 -12.21
C VAL A 76 -2.12 -2.56 -11.18
N ALA A 77 -2.50 -2.76 -9.92
CA ALA A 77 -1.57 -2.95 -8.81
C ALA A 77 -0.46 -3.99 -9.11
N PRO A 78 0.82 -3.65 -8.87
CA PRO A 78 1.96 -4.45 -9.29
C PRO A 78 2.23 -5.63 -8.33
N THR A 79 2.77 -6.72 -8.86
CA THR A 79 3.23 -7.87 -8.07
C THR A 79 4.59 -7.61 -7.41
N HIS A 80 4.99 -8.46 -6.46
CA HIS A 80 6.35 -8.46 -5.89
C HIS A 80 7.44 -8.46 -6.98
N LEU A 81 7.27 -9.32 -7.99
CA LEU A 81 8.23 -9.43 -9.08
C LEU A 81 8.30 -8.14 -9.90
N GLN A 82 7.16 -7.52 -10.21
CA GLN A 82 7.13 -6.27 -10.96
C GLN A 82 7.82 -5.13 -10.20
N VAL A 83 7.58 -5.00 -8.90
CA VAL A 83 8.25 -3.97 -8.07
C VAL A 83 9.76 -4.23 -8.01
N ARG A 84 10.17 -5.49 -7.84
CA ARG A 84 11.59 -5.87 -7.84
C ARG A 84 12.27 -5.57 -9.17
N LEU A 85 11.68 -5.98 -10.28
CA LEU A 85 12.21 -5.71 -11.62
C LEU A 85 12.30 -4.21 -11.90
N PHE A 86 11.35 -3.42 -11.39
CA PHE A 86 11.41 -1.98 -11.57
C PHE A 86 12.50 -1.33 -10.74
N ALA A 87 12.72 -1.80 -9.51
CA ALA A 87 13.86 -1.40 -8.68
C ALA A 87 15.21 -1.76 -9.36
N GLU A 88 15.34 -2.98 -9.91
CA GLU A 88 16.53 -3.40 -10.67
C GLU A 88 16.75 -2.50 -11.90
N ARG A 89 15.69 -2.09 -12.61
CA ARG A 89 15.81 -1.13 -13.72
C ARG A 89 16.32 0.25 -13.29
N ILE A 90 15.90 0.74 -12.12
CA ILE A 90 16.42 2.00 -11.57
C ILE A 90 17.92 1.87 -11.27
N LEU A 91 18.35 0.75 -10.70
CA LEU A 91 19.76 0.48 -10.40
C LEU A 91 20.60 0.36 -11.67
N HIS A 92 20.12 -0.39 -12.66
CA HIS A 92 20.81 -0.54 -13.95
C HIS A 92 20.98 0.82 -14.65
N ALA A 93 19.99 1.70 -14.58
CA ALA A 93 20.08 3.06 -15.13
C ALA A 93 21.15 3.92 -14.43
N MET A 94 21.56 3.55 -13.21
CA MET A 94 22.67 4.18 -12.48
C MET A 94 24.02 3.46 -12.68
N GLY A 95 24.06 2.42 -13.51
CA GLY A 95 25.27 1.61 -13.72
C GLY A 95 25.47 0.49 -12.70
N ASP A 96 24.49 0.24 -11.81
CA ASP A 96 24.53 -0.88 -10.87
C ASP A 96 23.74 -2.07 -11.43
N THR A 97 24.45 -3.09 -11.90
CA THR A 97 23.87 -4.30 -12.52
C THR A 97 23.72 -5.48 -11.55
N GLU A 98 24.04 -5.29 -10.27
CA GLU A 98 23.97 -6.38 -9.31
C GLU A 98 22.52 -6.78 -9.01
N PRO A 99 22.21 -8.07 -8.83
CA PRO A 99 20.83 -8.49 -8.52
C PRO A 99 20.38 -7.98 -7.16
N ILE A 100 19.10 -7.62 -7.03
CA ILE A 100 18.55 -7.20 -5.73
C ILE A 100 18.48 -8.39 -4.75
N GLY A 101 18.80 -8.19 -3.48
CA GLY A 101 18.73 -9.24 -2.46
C GLY A 101 17.31 -9.80 -2.26
N LYS A 102 17.19 -11.08 -1.86
CA LYS A 102 15.88 -11.75 -1.64
C LYS A 102 15.00 -11.03 -0.60
N GLY A 103 15.61 -10.47 0.45
CA GLY A 103 14.90 -9.74 1.52
C GLY A 103 14.56 -8.29 1.20
N TRP A 104 14.93 -7.77 0.02
CA TRP A 104 14.80 -6.34 -0.28
C TRP A 104 13.34 -5.87 -0.29
N ILE A 105 12.40 -6.65 -0.84
CA ILE A 105 10.97 -6.28 -0.85
C ILE A 105 10.40 -6.16 0.57
N GLN A 106 10.77 -7.06 1.48
CA GLN A 106 10.32 -6.97 2.87
C GLN A 106 10.88 -5.72 3.55
N ALA A 107 12.14 -5.39 3.28
CA ALA A 107 12.77 -4.18 3.80
C ALA A 107 12.17 -2.90 3.20
N PHE A 108 11.87 -2.90 1.90
CA PHE A 108 11.16 -1.83 1.19
C PHE A 108 9.79 -1.56 1.82
N LEU A 109 8.98 -2.60 2.06
CA LEU A 109 7.68 -2.46 2.70
C LEU A 109 7.79 -1.93 4.13
N LYS A 110 8.82 -2.34 4.87
CA LYS A 110 9.08 -1.84 6.23
C LYS A 110 9.44 -0.35 6.23
N ARG A 111 10.14 0.13 5.20
CA ARG A 111 10.53 1.54 5.04
C ARG A 111 9.42 2.41 4.44
N ASN A 112 8.49 1.83 3.69
CA ASN A 112 7.40 2.54 3.00
C ASN A 112 6.03 2.07 3.50
N PRO A 113 5.60 2.50 4.70
CA PRO A 113 4.33 2.08 5.32
C PRO A 113 3.08 2.54 4.54
N SER A 114 3.24 3.44 3.57
CA SER A 114 2.17 3.84 2.64
C SER A 114 1.78 2.74 1.64
N VAL A 115 2.58 1.67 1.55
CA VAL A 115 2.37 0.51 0.68
C VAL A 115 2.28 -0.75 1.53
N LYS A 116 1.33 -1.64 1.21
CA LYS A 116 1.24 -2.97 1.83
C LYS A 116 0.94 -4.05 0.81
N VAL A 117 1.22 -5.29 1.20
CA VAL A 117 0.84 -6.47 0.42
C VAL A 117 -0.63 -6.77 0.66
N GLN A 118 -1.37 -6.98 -0.42
CA GLN A 118 -2.79 -7.35 -0.35
C GLN A 118 -3.12 -8.42 -1.39
N ARG A 119 -4.16 -9.20 -1.11
CA ARG A 119 -4.78 -10.06 -2.12
C ARG A 119 -5.57 -9.20 -3.11
N SER A 120 -5.29 -9.39 -4.39
CA SER A 120 -6.09 -8.79 -5.46
C SER A 120 -7.26 -9.69 -5.84
N ARG A 121 -8.38 -9.07 -6.21
CA ARG A 121 -9.51 -9.73 -6.86
C ARG A 121 -9.62 -9.22 -8.30
N PRO A 122 -9.71 -10.10 -9.30
CA PRO A 122 -9.92 -9.66 -10.66
C PRO A 122 -11.27 -8.96 -10.81
N ILE A 123 -11.32 -7.93 -11.64
CA ILE A 123 -12.55 -7.29 -12.10
C ILE A 123 -12.42 -7.04 -13.60
N ASP A 124 -13.50 -7.31 -14.34
CA ASP A 124 -13.54 -7.04 -15.78
C ASP A 124 -13.27 -5.56 -16.05
N SER A 125 -12.33 -5.27 -16.94
CA SER A 125 -11.97 -3.90 -17.32
C SER A 125 -13.17 -3.12 -17.86
N ARG A 126 -14.10 -3.77 -18.58
CA ARG A 126 -15.34 -3.13 -19.06
C ARG A 126 -16.22 -2.69 -17.91
N ARG A 127 -16.31 -3.48 -16.83
CA ARG A 127 -17.08 -3.10 -15.63
C ARG A 127 -16.46 -1.91 -14.91
N VAL A 128 -15.13 -1.84 -14.83
CA VAL A 128 -14.47 -0.69 -14.20
C VAL A 128 -14.59 0.57 -15.06
N ASN A 129 -14.42 0.44 -16.37
CA ASN A 129 -14.40 1.59 -17.26
C ASN A 129 -15.82 2.09 -17.62
N GLY A 130 -16.84 1.22 -17.61
CA GLY A 130 -18.24 1.57 -17.92
C GLY A 130 -19.06 2.07 -16.74
N ALA A 131 -18.56 1.92 -15.51
CA ALA A 131 -19.23 2.36 -14.28
C ALA A 131 -18.99 3.85 -14.01
N SER A 132 -19.51 4.74 -14.87
CA SER A 132 -19.50 6.18 -14.63
C SER A 132 -20.66 6.60 -13.73
N THR A 133 -20.51 7.73 -13.03
CA THR A 133 -21.55 8.28 -12.16
C THR A 133 -22.84 8.56 -12.93
N GLU A 134 -22.71 9.03 -14.16
CA GLU A 134 -23.82 9.36 -15.06
C GLU A 134 -24.57 8.08 -15.45
N VAL A 135 -23.85 7.06 -15.92
CA VAL A 135 -24.43 5.76 -16.30
C VAL A 135 -25.15 5.11 -15.13
N ILE A 136 -24.52 5.10 -13.95
CA ILE A 136 -25.12 4.52 -12.75
C ILE A 136 -26.37 5.31 -12.33
N ARG A 137 -26.28 6.65 -12.29
CA ARG A 137 -27.40 7.51 -11.91
C ARG A 137 -28.59 7.33 -12.85
N ASP A 138 -28.35 7.34 -14.15
CA ASP A 138 -29.40 7.20 -15.16
C ASP A 138 -30.03 5.81 -15.12
N TRP A 139 -29.25 4.76 -14.88
CA TRP A 139 -29.79 3.42 -14.65
C TRP A 139 -30.70 3.36 -13.40
N PHE A 140 -30.33 4.01 -12.29
CA PHE A 140 -31.17 4.05 -11.10
C PHE A 140 -32.50 4.81 -11.31
N LYS A 141 -32.56 5.77 -12.23
CA LYS A 141 -33.82 6.41 -12.61
C LYS A 141 -34.80 5.41 -13.22
N LEU A 142 -34.31 4.45 -14.02
CA LEU A 142 -35.14 3.39 -14.59
C LEU A 142 -35.70 2.45 -13.51
N LEU A 143 -34.96 2.23 -12.42
CA LEU A 143 -35.43 1.46 -11.27
C LEU A 143 -36.51 2.17 -10.44
N ALA A 144 -36.60 3.50 -10.56
CA ALA A 144 -37.53 4.34 -9.81
C ALA A 144 -38.86 4.57 -10.55
N ILE A 145 -39.05 4.04 -11.76
CA ILE A 145 -40.31 4.20 -12.50
C ILE A 145 -41.47 3.51 -11.77
N PRO A 146 -42.71 4.03 -11.87
CA PRO A 146 -43.88 3.49 -11.17
C PRO A 146 -44.10 2.00 -11.37
N GLU A 147 -43.89 1.51 -12.59
CA GLU A 147 -44.11 0.12 -12.99
C GLU A 147 -43.17 -0.81 -12.22
N ILE A 148 -41.88 -0.48 -12.14
CA ILE A 148 -40.87 -1.28 -11.44
C ILE A 148 -41.01 -1.14 -9.93
N THR A 149 -41.31 0.07 -9.43
CA THR A 149 -41.51 0.31 -8.00
C THR A 149 -42.75 -0.41 -7.45
N SER A 150 -43.78 -0.60 -8.27
CA SER A 150 -44.97 -1.38 -7.91
C SER A 150 -44.70 -2.87 -7.65
N ILE A 151 -43.64 -3.43 -8.25
CA ILE A 151 -43.22 -4.82 -8.02
C ILE A 151 -42.62 -4.90 -6.61
N LYS A 152 -43.29 -5.65 -5.72
CA LYS A 152 -42.81 -5.87 -4.34
C LYS A 152 -41.38 -6.41 -4.35
N PRO A 153 -40.49 -5.97 -3.45
CA PRO A 153 -39.12 -6.48 -3.38
C PRO A 153 -39.02 -8.02 -3.31
N ALA A 154 -39.98 -8.68 -2.66
CA ALA A 154 -40.05 -10.15 -2.56
C ALA A 154 -40.22 -10.86 -3.92
N ASN A 155 -40.71 -10.15 -4.94
CA ASN A 155 -40.96 -10.66 -6.28
C ASN A 155 -39.89 -10.19 -7.28
N ARG A 156 -38.79 -9.58 -6.80
CA ARG A 156 -37.67 -9.14 -7.64
C ARG A 156 -36.56 -10.17 -7.58
N TYR A 157 -36.37 -10.88 -8.68
CA TYR A 157 -35.34 -11.91 -8.80
C TYR A 157 -34.20 -11.40 -9.67
N ASN A 158 -32.96 -11.61 -9.23
CA ASN A 158 -31.78 -11.39 -10.06
C ASN A 158 -31.49 -12.68 -10.84
N MET A 159 -31.19 -12.53 -12.13
CA MET A 159 -30.71 -13.61 -12.99
C MET A 159 -29.40 -13.13 -13.60
N ASP A 160 -28.29 -13.75 -13.21
CA ASP A 160 -26.97 -13.48 -13.74
C ASP A 160 -26.20 -14.76 -14.04
N GLU A 161 -25.31 -14.68 -15.03
CA GLU A 161 -24.45 -15.80 -15.41
C GLU A 161 -23.13 -15.74 -14.62
N THR A 162 -22.82 -16.81 -13.91
CA THR A 162 -21.50 -16.99 -13.29
C THR A 162 -20.58 -17.73 -14.24
N GLY A 163 -19.74 -16.98 -14.96
CA GLY A 163 -18.69 -17.59 -15.79
C GLY A 163 -17.47 -17.99 -14.95
N ILE A 164 -17.11 -19.27 -14.96
CA ILE A 164 -15.87 -19.79 -14.36
C ILE A 164 -14.77 -19.68 -15.43
N LEU A 165 -13.61 -19.13 -15.04
CA LEU A 165 -12.43 -19.07 -15.92
C LEU A 165 -11.47 -20.19 -15.54
N GLU A 166 -11.37 -21.22 -16.38
CA GLU A 166 -10.41 -22.31 -16.18
C GLU A 166 -8.97 -21.77 -16.16
N GLY A 167 -8.16 -22.27 -15.23
CA GLY A 167 -6.77 -21.83 -15.05
C GLY A 167 -6.58 -20.50 -14.32
N GLN A 168 -7.64 -19.75 -14.00
CA GLN A 168 -7.49 -18.49 -13.27
C GLN A 168 -7.47 -18.68 -11.75
N GLY A 169 -6.27 -18.72 -11.17
CA GLY A 169 -6.09 -18.80 -9.71
C GLY A 169 -6.45 -17.50 -8.98
N SER A 170 -7.01 -17.62 -7.76
CA SER A 170 -7.40 -16.50 -6.88
C SER A 170 -6.22 -15.77 -6.21
N ASN A 171 -4.98 -16.18 -6.48
CA ASN A 171 -3.83 -15.91 -5.62
C ASN A 171 -2.81 -14.99 -6.31
N GLY A 172 -3.18 -13.72 -6.50
CA GLY A 172 -2.24 -12.67 -6.84
C GLY A 172 -2.00 -11.75 -5.65
N LEU A 173 -0.96 -12.01 -4.85
CA LEU A 173 -0.46 -11.01 -3.90
C LEU A 173 0.15 -9.86 -4.71
N VAL A 174 -0.36 -8.66 -4.47
CA VAL A 174 0.09 -7.43 -5.12
C VAL A 174 0.37 -6.37 -4.07
N LEU A 175 1.10 -5.34 -4.46
CA LEU A 175 1.40 -4.19 -3.63
C LEU A 175 0.42 -3.07 -3.96
N GLY A 176 -0.07 -2.40 -2.93
CA GLY A 176 -0.99 -1.28 -3.10
C GLY A 176 -1.04 -0.39 -1.88
N MET A 177 -1.94 0.62 -1.91
CA MET A 177 -2.09 1.58 -0.83
C MET A 177 -2.42 0.91 0.51
N SER A 178 -1.74 1.31 1.57
CA SER A 178 -1.93 0.72 2.90
C SER A 178 -3.29 1.01 3.52
N GLU A 179 -3.95 2.09 3.11
CA GLU A 179 -5.29 2.46 3.57
C GLU A 179 -6.40 1.63 2.90
N ALA A 180 -6.13 1.05 1.73
CA ALA A 180 -7.14 0.31 0.98
C ALA A 180 -7.53 -0.99 1.71
N LYS A 181 -8.83 -1.29 1.76
CA LYS A 181 -9.34 -2.56 2.33
C LYS A 181 -9.12 -3.75 1.40
N SER A 182 -9.24 -3.53 0.10
CA SER A 182 -9.13 -4.59 -0.92
C SER A 182 -8.68 -4.01 -2.25
N ILE A 183 -7.96 -4.81 -3.04
CA ILE A 183 -7.51 -4.41 -4.38
C ILE A 183 -8.38 -5.09 -5.43
N ARG A 184 -8.98 -4.29 -6.32
CA ARG A 184 -9.59 -4.78 -7.55
C ARG A 184 -8.62 -4.57 -8.70
N LYS A 185 -8.17 -5.67 -9.32
CA LYS A 185 -7.24 -5.63 -10.44
C LYS A 185 -7.99 -5.80 -11.75
N LYS A 186 -7.86 -4.85 -12.66
CA LYS A 186 -8.45 -4.92 -14.00
C LYS A 186 -7.89 -6.14 -14.72
N GLN A 187 -8.78 -6.95 -15.27
CA GLN A 187 -8.45 -8.06 -16.13
C GLN A 187 -8.91 -7.74 -17.56
N PRO A 188 -8.05 -7.91 -18.57
CA PRO A 188 -8.48 -7.87 -19.96
C PRO A 188 -9.44 -9.04 -20.20
N GLY A 189 -10.67 -8.73 -20.61
CA GLY A 189 -11.78 -9.69 -20.74
C GLY A 189 -11.64 -10.67 -21.91
N SER A 190 -10.45 -11.24 -22.15
CA SER A 190 -10.33 -12.41 -23.02
C SER A 190 -10.88 -13.61 -22.26
N ARG A 191 -12.14 -13.95 -22.55
CA ARG A 191 -12.81 -15.14 -22.05
C ARG A 191 -12.88 -16.08 -23.25
N ALA A 192 -11.89 -16.95 -23.38
CA ALA A 192 -12.06 -18.13 -24.22
C ALA A 192 -13.12 -19.00 -23.53
N TRP A 193 -14.18 -19.31 -24.27
CA TRP A 193 -15.16 -20.34 -23.92
C TRP A 193 -14.65 -21.69 -24.42
#